data_AF-A0A2S1LMB3-F1
#
_entry.id   AF-A0A2S1LMB3-F1
#
_cell.length_a   1.000
_cell.length_b   1.000
_cell.length_c   1.000
_cell.angle_alpha   90.00
_cell.angle_beta   90.00
_cell.angle_gamma   90.00
#
_symmetry.space_group_name_H-M   'P 1'
#
loop_
_entity.id
_entity.type
_entity.pdbx_description
1 polymer ?
#
loop_
_entity_poly.entity_id
_entity_poly.type
_entity_poly.pdbx_seq_one_letter_code
_entity_poly.pdbx_strand_id
1 'polypeptide(L)'
;MKAIVTISITLLFSCFCQGQKIEKKTIYVMFEKRQKDRVSKFFNKEEKGYVFNLPNKGESFLYEVKQRPDTLPISQLKNYSISNTLQIAEFENKYKEWLIKKYNRIPYSYDKNSYFKTYIIEIIDNSEFVIYPVTWRNQGVID
;
A
#
# COMPACT_ATOMS: atom_id res chain seq x y z
N MET A 1 14.65 -41.28 -26.47
CA MET A 1 14.05 -40.96 -25.15
C MET A 1 14.79 -39.88 -24.37
N LYS A 2 16.13 -39.90 -24.24
CA LYS A 2 16.87 -38.90 -23.46
C LYS A 2 16.69 -37.44 -23.93
N ALA A 3 16.67 -37.18 -25.24
CA ALA A 3 16.53 -35.82 -25.78
C ALA A 3 15.15 -35.17 -25.55
N ILE A 4 14.07 -35.97 -25.52
CA ILE A 4 12.70 -35.48 -25.33
C ILE A 4 12.50 -35.01 -23.88
N VAL A 5 13.03 -35.76 -22.91
CA VAL A 5 12.97 -35.39 -21.49
C VAL A 5 13.72 -34.08 -21.23
N THR A 6 14.88 -33.87 -21.87
CA THR A 6 15.67 -32.64 -21.69
C THR A 6 14.96 -31.39 -22.24
N ILE A 7 14.25 -31.50 -23.36
CA ILE A 7 13.49 -30.39 -23.98
C ILE A 7 12.28 -30.01 -23.13
N SER A 8 11.60 -30.98 -22.52
CA SER A 8 10.45 -30.70 -21.64
C SER A 8 10.86 -29.96 -20.36
N ILE A 9 12.04 -30.24 -19.80
CA ILE A 9 12.54 -29.59 -18.58
C ILE A 9 12.95 -28.13 -18.84
N THR A 10 13.58 -27.84 -19.99
CA THR A 10 13.97 -26.46 -20.35
C THR A 10 12.76 -25.58 -20.68
N LEU A 11 11.71 -26.14 -21.31
CA LEU A 11 10.45 -25.41 -21.56
C LEU A 11 9.74 -25.05 -20.24
N LEU A 12 9.70 -25.96 -19.26
CA LEU A 12 9.09 -25.69 -17.95
C LEU A 12 9.80 -24.58 -17.17
N PHE A 13 11.15 -24.50 -17.22
CA PHE A 13 11.91 -23.43 -16.57
C PHE A 13 11.69 -22.05 -17.21
N SER A 14 11.44 -21.99 -18.53
CA SER A 14 11.19 -20.73 -19.23
C SER A 14 9.88 -20.03 -18.83
N CYS A 15 8.91 -20.78 -18.29
CA CYS A 15 7.63 -20.22 -17.83
C CYS A 15 7.71 -19.55 -16.45
N PHE A 16 8.75 -19.80 -15.64
CA PHE A 16 8.83 -19.26 -14.27
C PHE A 16 9.40 -17.84 -14.16
N CYS A 17 9.89 -17.25 -15.26
CA CYS A 17 10.71 -16.03 -15.19
C CYS A 17 10.03 -14.75 -15.72
N GLN A 18 8.73 -14.75 -16.04
CA GLN A 18 8.05 -13.55 -16.60
C GLN A 18 7.03 -12.88 -15.67
N GLY A 19 7.24 -12.95 -14.35
CA GLY A 19 6.55 -12.05 -13.43
C GLY A 19 7.11 -10.64 -13.55
N GLN A 20 6.49 -9.76 -14.35
CA GLN A 20 6.88 -8.34 -14.38
C GLN A 20 6.62 -7.70 -13.01
N LYS A 21 7.69 -7.32 -12.31
CA LYS A 21 7.61 -6.56 -11.07
C LYS A 21 7.11 -5.15 -11.39
N ILE A 22 5.85 -4.87 -11.09
CA ILE A 22 5.30 -3.53 -11.21
C ILE A 22 5.90 -2.69 -10.08
N GLU A 23 6.58 -1.61 -10.45
CA GLU A 23 7.09 -0.65 -9.47
C GLU A 23 5.92 0.04 -8.77
N LYS A 24 5.87 -0.04 -7.44
CA LYS A 24 4.83 0.61 -6.64
C LYS A 24 5.19 2.08 -6.43
N LYS A 25 4.20 2.96 -6.54
CA LYS A 25 4.35 4.36 -6.18
C LYS A 25 4.36 4.51 -4.67
N THR A 26 5.40 5.12 -4.11
CA THR A 26 5.41 5.49 -2.70
C THR A 26 4.53 6.72 -2.47
N ILE A 27 3.66 6.65 -1.45
CA ILE A 27 2.83 7.77 -1.01
C ILE A 27 2.89 7.92 0.52
N TYR A 28 2.87 9.16 0.97
CA TYR A 28 2.85 9.53 2.39
C TYR A 28 1.55 10.23 2.70
N VAL A 29 0.82 9.76 3.71
CA VAL A 29 -0.45 10.34 4.13
C VAL A 29 -0.26 10.91 5.53
N MET A 30 -0.56 12.19 5.71
CA MET A 30 -0.56 12.80 7.03
C MET A 30 -1.79 12.31 7.81
N PHE A 31 -1.57 11.79 9.01
CA PHE A 31 -2.61 11.44 9.96
C PHE A 31 -2.76 12.55 10.98
N GLU A 32 -3.86 13.30 10.85
CA GLU A 32 -4.25 14.34 11.79
C GLU A 32 -5.33 13.75 12.71
N LYS A 33 -4.99 13.48 13.96
CA LYS A 33 -5.94 12.93 14.93
C LYS A 33 -7.06 13.93 15.22
N ARG A 34 -8.24 13.73 14.64
CA ARG A 34 -9.48 14.43 15.01
C ARG A 34 -10.16 13.73 16.18
N GLN A 35 -11.02 14.44 16.91
CA GLN A 35 -11.78 13.86 18.05
C GLN A 35 -12.57 12.59 17.69
N LYS A 36 -12.94 12.42 16.40
CA LYS A 36 -13.68 11.26 15.91
C LYS A 36 -12.78 10.13 15.37
N ASP A 37 -11.47 10.36 15.29
CA ASP A 37 -10.54 9.41 14.69
C ASP A 37 -10.18 8.33 15.71
N ARG A 38 -10.59 7.10 15.40
CA ARG A 38 -10.28 5.95 16.23
C ARG A 38 -9.03 5.28 15.70
N VAL A 39 -7.92 5.41 16.43
CA VAL A 39 -6.82 4.44 16.34
C VAL A 39 -7.23 3.25 17.21
N SER A 40 -7.74 2.19 16.58
CA SER A 40 -8.11 0.97 17.29
C SER A 40 -6.98 -0.06 17.20
N LYS A 41 -6.71 -0.74 18.30
CA LYS A 41 -5.86 -1.94 18.26
C LYS A 41 -6.64 -3.05 17.58
N PHE A 42 -6.06 -3.64 16.54
CA PHE A 42 -6.64 -4.77 15.84
C PHE A 42 -5.95 -6.05 16.30
N PHE A 43 -6.78 -6.98 16.79
CA PHE A 43 -6.35 -8.27 17.31
C PHE A 43 -7.12 -9.38 16.60
N ASN A 44 -6.76 -9.65 15.34
CA ASN A 44 -7.10 -10.95 14.75
C ASN A 44 -6.00 -11.95 15.16
N LYS A 45 -6.31 -13.25 15.24
CA LYS A 45 -5.36 -14.30 15.67
C LYS A 45 -4.06 -14.27 14.87
N GLU A 46 -4.12 -13.84 13.61
CA GLU A 46 -2.98 -13.80 12.67
C GLU A 46 -2.38 -12.41 12.47
N GLU A 47 -3.14 -11.34 12.72
CA GLU A 47 -2.77 -9.94 12.49
C GLU A 47 -2.85 -9.13 13.79
N LYS A 48 -1.69 -8.71 14.33
CA LYS A 48 -1.59 -7.74 15.44
C LYS A 48 -1.19 -6.40 14.87
N GLY A 49 -1.96 -5.35 15.15
CA GLY A 49 -1.75 -4.05 14.51
C GLY A 49 -2.51 -2.88 15.10
N TYR A 50 -2.27 -1.71 14.52
CA TYR A 50 -3.07 -0.50 14.70
C TYR A 50 -3.83 -0.20 13.42
N VAL A 51 -5.12 0.13 13.56
CA VAL A 51 -5.94 0.59 12.44
C VAL A 51 -6.11 2.08 12.53
N PHE A 52 -5.68 2.78 11.48
CA PHE A 52 -5.91 4.20 11.29
C PHE A 52 -7.16 4.38 10.42
N ASN A 53 -8.24 4.88 11.01
CA ASN A 53 -9.48 5.15 10.30
C ASN A 53 -9.49 6.61 9.83
N LEU A 54 -9.67 6.85 8.52
CA LEU A 54 -9.93 8.20 8.03
C LEU A 54 -11.45 8.43 8.00
N PRO A 55 -12.00 9.29 8.88
CA PRO A 55 -13.44 9.37 9.20
C PRO A 55 -14.33 9.79 8.03
N ASN A 56 -13.77 10.35 6.96
CA ASN A 56 -14.53 10.93 5.86
C ASN A 56 -14.44 10.14 4.55
N LYS A 57 -13.89 8.92 4.57
CA LYS A 57 -13.51 8.23 3.32
C LYS A 57 -13.87 6.75 3.22
N GLY A 58 -14.36 6.12 4.29
CA GLY A 58 -14.55 4.67 4.33
C GLY A 58 -13.25 3.85 4.22
N GLU A 59 -12.10 4.53 4.13
CA GLU A 59 -10.78 3.93 3.99
C GLU A 59 -10.14 3.80 5.37
N SER A 60 -9.55 2.63 5.60
CA SER A 60 -8.77 2.35 6.80
C SER A 60 -7.40 1.83 6.40
N PHE A 61 -6.42 2.10 7.25
CA PHE A 61 -5.05 1.62 7.07
C PHE A 61 -4.68 0.71 8.22
N LEU A 62 -4.07 -0.43 7.91
CA LEU A 62 -3.54 -1.36 8.89
C LEU A 62 -2.02 -1.21 8.96
N TYR A 63 -1.52 -0.84 10.13
CA TYR A 63 -0.12 -1.01 10.51
C TYR A 63 0.04 -2.31 11.28
N GLU A 64 0.82 -3.25 10.77
CA GLU A 64 1.14 -4.50 11.46
C GLU A 64 2.33 -4.33 12.40
N VAL A 65 2.22 -4.79 13.65
CA VAL A 65 3.26 -4.63 14.70
C VAL A 65 4.59 -5.30 14.32
N LYS A 66 4.58 -6.27 13.39
CA LYS A 66 5.81 -6.91 12.88
C LYS A 66 6.68 -5.95 12.06
N GLN A 67 6.10 -4.89 11.52
CA GLN A 67 6.82 -3.87 10.77
C GLN A 67 7.35 -2.83 11.76
N ARG A 68 8.60 -2.41 11.63
CA ARG A 68 9.17 -1.40 12.53
C ARG A 68 8.80 0.00 12.00
N PRO A 69 8.19 0.86 12.81
CA PRO A 69 7.97 2.25 12.44
C PRO A 69 9.26 3.05 12.73
N ASP A 70 9.46 4.10 11.96
CA ASP A 70 10.59 5.01 12.15
C ASP A 70 10.12 6.28 12.84
N THR A 71 10.77 6.63 13.96
CA THR A 71 10.58 7.93 14.62
C THR A 71 11.68 8.87 14.17
N LEU A 72 11.31 10.07 13.72
CA LEU A 72 12.21 11.04 13.12
C LEU A 72 11.97 12.44 13.69
N PRO A 73 13.00 13.30 13.75
CA PRO A 73 12.84 14.67 14.20
C PRO A 73 12.03 15.50 13.20
N ILE A 74 11.20 16.43 13.68
CA ILE A 74 10.28 17.25 12.89
C ILE A 74 10.99 18.05 11.78
N SER A 75 12.27 18.37 11.98
CA SER A 75 13.11 19.05 10.98
C SER A 75 13.25 18.27 9.66
N GLN A 76 13.07 16.95 9.69
CA GLN A 76 13.09 16.08 8.52
C GLN A 76 11.73 15.97 7.81
N LEU A 77 10.63 16.44 8.40
CA LEU A 77 9.29 16.33 7.83
C LEU A 77 9.21 16.96 6.42
N LYS A 78 9.94 18.06 6.20
CA LYS A 78 10.03 18.74 4.90
C LYS A 78 10.58 17.88 3.76
N ASN A 79 11.26 16.77 4.07
CA ASN A 79 11.80 15.84 3.08
C ASN A 79 10.71 14.90 2.52
N TYR A 80 9.50 14.93 3.09
CA TYR A 80 8.40 14.05 2.71
C TYR A 80 7.32 14.84 1.95
N SER A 81 7.04 14.41 0.71
CA SER A 81 5.94 14.96 -0.08
C SER A 81 4.63 14.30 0.34
N ILE A 82 3.86 15.00 1.16
CA ILE A 82 2.55 14.53 1.64
C ILE A 82 1.56 14.50 0.48
N SER A 83 1.03 13.31 0.23
CA SER A 83 0.04 13.06 -0.81
C SER A 83 -1.36 13.42 -0.31
N ASN A 84 -2.06 14.26 -1.06
CA ASN A 84 -3.47 14.55 -0.79
C ASN A 84 -4.41 13.59 -1.54
N THR A 85 -5.70 13.62 -1.22
CA THR A 85 -6.71 12.73 -1.81
C THR A 85 -6.79 12.84 -3.33
N LEU A 86 -6.72 14.05 -3.87
CA LEU A 86 -6.82 14.30 -5.31
C LEU A 86 -5.64 13.68 -6.04
N GLN A 87 -4.41 13.87 -5.52
CA GLN A 87 -3.21 13.28 -6.08
C GLN A 87 -3.24 11.75 -6.06
N ILE A 88 -3.75 11.15 -4.98
CA ILE A 88 -3.93 9.70 -4.88
C ILE A 88 -4.92 9.22 -5.94
N ALA A 89 -6.07 9.90 -6.08
CA ALA A 89 -7.09 9.56 -7.07
C ALA A 89 -6.62 9.73 -8.53
N GLU A 90 -5.86 10.80 -8.81
CA GLU A 90 -5.26 11.02 -10.13
C GLU A 90 -4.28 9.90 -10.50
N PHE A 91 -3.44 9.48 -9.55
CA PHE A 91 -2.54 8.35 -9.76
C PHE A 91 -3.32 7.05 -9.98
N GLU A 92 -4.35 6.83 -9.16
CA GLU A 92 -5.22 5.67 -9.28
C GLU A 92 -5.83 5.56 -10.69
N ASN A 93 -6.37 6.67 -11.20
CA ASN A 93 -6.96 6.73 -12.55
C ASN A 93 -5.92 6.49 -13.65
N LYS A 94 -4.75 7.14 -13.58
CA LYS A 94 -3.65 6.91 -14.53
C LYS A 94 -3.20 5.45 -14.54
N TYR A 95 -3.15 4.82 -13.36
CA TYR A 95 -2.79 3.41 -13.25
C TYR A 95 -3.88 2.50 -13.82
N LYS A 96 -5.17 2.79 -13.60
CA LYS A 96 -6.30 2.08 -14.25
C LYS A 96 -6.21 2.19 -15.78
N GLU A 97 -6.00 3.39 -16.31
CA GLU A 97 -5.84 3.62 -17.75
C GLU A 97 -4.68 2.81 -18.33
N TRP A 98 -3.53 2.80 -17.65
CA TRP A 98 -2.38 1.99 -18.06
C TRP A 98 -2.70 0.49 -18.05
N LEU A 99 -3.39 -0.02 -17.03
CA LEU A 99 -3.82 -1.42 -16.97
C LEU A 99 -4.76 -1.78 -18.12
N ILE A 100 -5.75 -0.93 -18.41
CA ILE A 100 -6.68 -1.12 -19.53
C ILE A 100 -5.90 -1.11 -20.84
N LYS A 101 -5.00 -0.14 -21.05
CA LYS A 101 -4.20 -0.07 -22.29
C LYS A 101 -3.31 -1.31 -22.48
N LYS A 102 -2.77 -1.86 -21.39
CA LYS A 102 -1.82 -2.98 -21.43
C LYS A 102 -2.50 -4.35 -21.51
N TYR A 103 -3.60 -4.54 -20.81
CA TYR A 103 -4.25 -5.84 -20.62
C TYR A 103 -5.66 -5.92 -21.22
N ASN A 104 -6.17 -4.82 -21.78
CA ASN A 104 -7.53 -4.65 -22.28
C ASN A 104 -8.63 -4.92 -21.22
N ARG A 105 -8.26 -4.85 -19.93
CA ARG A 105 -9.14 -5.03 -18.77
C ARG A 105 -8.48 -4.52 -17.49
N ILE A 106 -9.28 -4.26 -16.47
CA ILE A 106 -8.81 -4.11 -15.09
C ILE A 106 -8.72 -5.52 -14.47
N PRO A 107 -7.55 -5.97 -13.96
CA PRO A 107 -7.44 -7.27 -13.31
C PRO A 107 -8.33 -7.37 -12.07
N TYR A 108 -8.84 -8.57 -11.77
CA TYR A 108 -9.65 -8.83 -10.56
C TYR A 108 -8.90 -8.53 -9.26
N SER A 109 -7.56 -8.60 -9.27
CA SER A 109 -6.68 -8.26 -8.14
C SER A 109 -6.34 -6.76 -8.08
N TYR A 110 -7.17 -5.91 -8.67
CA TYR A 110 -7.00 -4.46 -8.63
C TYR A 110 -7.25 -3.95 -7.22
N ASP A 111 -6.17 -3.59 -6.54
CA ASP A 111 -6.16 -3.20 -5.15
C ASP A 111 -5.07 -2.14 -4.92
N LYS A 112 -5.31 -1.12 -4.10
CA LYS A 112 -4.34 -0.05 -3.82
C LYS A 112 -3.03 -0.60 -3.29
N ASN A 113 -3.03 -1.71 -2.56
CA ASN A 113 -1.80 -2.34 -2.10
C ASN A 113 -0.96 -2.95 -3.23
N SER A 114 -1.53 -3.19 -4.41
CA SER A 114 -0.81 -3.73 -5.57
C SER A 114 0.07 -2.68 -6.26
N TYR A 115 -0.26 -1.38 -6.14
CA TYR A 115 0.43 -0.30 -6.85
C TYR A 115 0.87 0.88 -5.98
N PHE A 116 0.43 0.95 -4.72
CA PHE A 116 0.97 1.88 -3.74
C PHE A 116 1.85 1.18 -2.71
N LYS A 117 2.92 1.86 -2.32
CA LYS A 117 3.64 1.64 -1.07
C LYS A 117 3.26 2.80 -0.14
N THR A 118 2.43 2.52 0.87
CA THR A 118 1.80 3.57 1.65
C THR A 118 2.41 3.69 3.02
N TYR A 119 2.63 4.94 3.43
CA TYR A 119 3.12 5.29 4.75
C TYR A 119 2.19 6.31 5.38
N ILE A 120 1.87 6.12 6.64
CA ILE A 120 1.22 7.14 7.47
C ILE A 120 2.30 7.91 8.21
N ILE A 121 2.18 9.24 8.20
CA ILE A 121 2.97 10.14 9.03
C ILE A 121 2.06 10.65 10.15
N GLU A 122 2.44 10.41 11.40
CA GLU A 122 1.77 10.93 12.59
C GLU A 122 2.75 11.84 13.33
N ILE A 123 2.39 13.11 13.52
CA ILE A 123 3.14 14.01 14.41
C ILE A 123 2.76 13.65 15.83
N ILE A 124 3.71 13.15 16.63
CA ILE A 124 3.46 12.69 17.99
C ILE A 124 3.65 13.83 19.01
N ASP A 125 4.56 14.77 18.72
CA ASP A 125 4.77 16.00 19.48
C ASP A 125 5.44 17.09 18.61
N ASN A 126 5.83 18.21 19.23
CA ASN A 126 6.45 19.33 18.52
C ASN A 126 7.88 19.05 18.02
N SER A 127 8.50 17.96 18.45
CA SER A 127 9.88 17.59 18.13
C SER A 127 10.00 16.38 17.21
N GLU A 128 9.01 15.49 17.18
CA GLU A 128 9.10 14.19 16.52
C GLU A 128 7.81 13.81 15.78
N PHE A 129 8.00 13.00 14.74
CA PHE A 129 6.92 12.32 14.03
C PHE A 129 7.29 10.86 13.79
N VAL A 130 6.26 10.02 13.60
CA VAL A 130 6.40 8.60 13.33
C VAL A 130 5.93 8.29 11.92
N ILE A 131 6.67 7.43 11.22
CA ILE A 131 6.31 6.88 9.92
C ILE A 131 5.90 5.42 10.11
N TYR A 132 4.65 5.12 9.80
CA TYR A 132 4.11 3.75 9.82
C TYR A 132 3.98 3.22 8.40
N PRO A 133 4.64 2.11 8.04
CA PRO A 133 4.28 1.38 6.83
C PRO A 133 2.89 0.75 7.03
N VAL A 134 2.00 0.93 6.07
CA VAL A 134 0.60 0.48 6.19
C VAL A 134 0.08 -0.18 4.93
N THR A 135 -0.96 -0.98 5.11
CA THR A 135 -1.78 -1.53 4.03
C THR A 135 -3.18 -0.91 4.04
N TRP A 136 -3.71 -0.66 2.85
CA TRP A 136 -5.08 -0.21 2.64
C TRP A 136 -6.07 -1.33 2.96
N ARG A 137 -7.12 -1.03 3.70
CA ARG A 137 -8.21 -1.94 4.13
C ARG A 137 -9.56 -1.37 3.71
N ASN A 138 -10.56 -2.26 3.66
CA ASN A 138 -11.95 -1.94 3.30
C ASN A 138 -12.10 -1.18 1.97
N GLN A 139 -11.23 -1.48 1.02
CA GLN A 139 -11.27 -0.83 -0.30
C GLN A 139 -12.49 -1.31 -1.08
N GLY A 140 -13.32 -0.37 -1.55
CA GLY A 140 -14.52 -0.68 -2.32
C GLY A 140 -15.70 -1.20 -1.48
N VAL A 141 -15.62 -1.14 -0.15
CA VAL A 141 -16.79 -1.33 0.72
C VAL A 141 -17.59 -0.02 0.69
N ILE A 142 -18.76 -0.06 0.05
CA ILE A 142 -19.77 0.99 0.10
C ILE A 142 -20.72 0.55 1.22
N ASP A 143 -20.81 1.35 2.30
CA ASP A 143 -21.91 1.23 3.27
C ASP A 143 -23.22 1.71 2.63
#